data_AF-A0A917KWG2-F1
#
_entry.id   AF-A0A917KWG2-F1
#
_cell.length_a   1.000
_cell.length_b   1.000
_cell.length_c   1.000
_cell.angle_alpha   90.00
_cell.angle_beta   90.00
_cell.angle_gamma   90.00
#
_symmetry.space_group_name_H-M   'P 1'
#
loop_
_entity.id
_entity.type
_entity.pdbx_description
1 polymer ?
#
loop_
_entity_poly.entity_id
_entity_poly.type
_entity_poly.pdbx_seq_one_letter_code
_entity_poly.pdbx_strand_id
1 'polypeptide(L)'
;MAFIPASKDRSLALEIRHPVLVHHFVTTLDRLWRLATPMHPQAIQPPSDNGVTPRQQAIAALLVEGHTDAVIATRLGLNIRTARVHIAKLASTLGSESRAQLGYLIGQSGILEAEPESGPPAPEG
;
A
#
# COMPACT_ATOMS: atom_id res chain seq x y z
N MET A 1 8.90 -31.15 -3.64
CA MET A 1 9.70 -30.98 -4.87
C MET A 1 10.03 -29.51 -5.03
N ALA A 2 11.21 -29.19 -5.53
CA ALA A 2 11.65 -27.84 -5.86
C ALA A 2 12.21 -27.81 -7.28
N PHE A 3 12.15 -26.66 -7.96
CA PHE A 3 12.68 -26.48 -9.31
C PHE A 3 13.66 -25.34 -9.33
N ILE A 4 14.82 -25.54 -9.96
CA ILE A 4 15.87 -24.51 -10.09
C ILE A 4 16.21 -24.37 -11.57
N PRO A 5 16.36 -23.15 -12.12
CA PRO A 5 16.81 -22.95 -13.48
C PRO A 5 18.16 -23.66 -13.72
N ALA A 6 18.19 -24.53 -14.72
CA ALA A 6 19.40 -25.24 -15.14
C ALA A 6 20.14 -24.50 -16.28
N SER A 7 19.54 -23.44 -16.83
CA SER A 7 20.09 -22.63 -17.91
C SER A 7 19.94 -21.13 -17.63
N LYS A 8 20.84 -20.31 -18.19
CA LYS A 8 20.87 -18.85 -17.98
C LYS A 8 19.64 -18.13 -18.56
N ASP A 9 19.12 -18.63 -19.66
CA ASP A 9 17.89 -18.18 -20.33
C ASP A 9 16.61 -18.74 -19.66
N ARG A 10 16.75 -19.55 -18.61
CA ARG A 10 15.66 -20.19 -17.86
C ARG A 10 14.75 -21.10 -18.70
N SER A 11 15.22 -21.58 -19.85
CA SER A 11 14.49 -22.52 -20.70
C SER A 11 14.48 -23.95 -20.16
N LEU A 12 15.42 -24.31 -19.27
CA LEU A 12 15.49 -25.60 -18.61
C LEU A 12 15.45 -25.45 -17.09
N ALA A 13 14.83 -26.42 -16.41
CA ALA A 13 14.77 -26.50 -14.96
C ALA A 13 15.12 -27.91 -14.46
N LEU A 14 15.87 -27.96 -13.36
CA LEU A 14 16.16 -29.19 -12.62
C LEU A 14 15.09 -29.41 -11.56
N GLU A 15 14.46 -30.59 -11.57
CA GLU A 15 13.58 -31.02 -10.48
C GLU A 15 14.39 -31.66 -9.34
N ILE A 16 14.14 -31.20 -8.11
CA ILE A 16 14.75 -31.71 -6.90
C ILE A 16 13.68 -32.32 -6.01
N ARG A 17 13.77 -33.64 -5.78
CA ARG A 17 12.83 -34.41 -4.94
C ARG A 17 13.41 -34.80 -3.57
N HIS A 18 14.72 -34.63 -3.36
CA HIS A 18 15.36 -35.02 -2.11
C HIS A 18 14.88 -34.14 -0.93
N PRO A 19 14.26 -34.70 0.12
CA PRO A 19 13.58 -33.92 1.16
C PRO A 19 14.46 -32.89 1.86
N VAL A 20 15.72 -33.24 2.17
CA VAL A 20 16.67 -32.34 2.85
C VAL A 20 16.98 -31.10 2.00
N LEU A 21 17.17 -31.28 0.69
CA LEU A 21 17.46 -30.18 -0.22
C LEU A 21 16.24 -29.29 -0.40
N VAL A 22 15.05 -29.89 -0.55
CA VAL A 22 13.79 -29.15 -0.62
C VAL A 22 13.60 -28.29 0.64
N HIS A 23 13.83 -28.85 1.83
CA HIS A 23 13.72 -28.10 3.08
C HIS A 23 14.70 -26.92 3.12
N HIS A 24 15.97 -27.16 2.78
CA HIS A 24 16.98 -26.10 2.73
C HIS A 24 16.59 -24.96 1.76
N PHE A 25 16.06 -25.29 0.59
CA PHE A 25 15.59 -24.28 -0.37
C PHE A 25 14.40 -23.48 0.14
N VAL A 26 13.44 -24.13 0.82
CA VAL A 26 12.31 -23.43 1.46
C VAL A 26 12.82 -22.46 2.51
N THR A 27 13.70 -22.91 3.43
CA THR A 27 14.26 -22.03 4.47
C THR A 27 15.03 -20.85 3.89
N THR A 28 15.81 -21.09 2.84
CA THR A 28 16.59 -20.05 2.16
C THR A 28 15.67 -19.06 1.45
N LEU A 29 14.66 -19.56 0.73
CA LEU A 29 13.66 -18.72 0.06
C LEU A 29 12.92 -17.85 1.07
N ASP A 30 12.44 -18.42 2.17
CA ASP A 30 11.74 -17.68 3.22
C ASP A 30 12.60 -16.57 3.82
N ARG A 31 13.90 -16.84 3.99
CA ARG A 31 14.85 -15.83 4.48
C ARG A 31 15.05 -14.72 3.46
N LEU A 32 15.26 -15.06 2.19
CA LEU A 32 15.41 -14.08 1.11
C LEU A 32 14.12 -13.26 0.93
N TRP A 33 12.97 -13.90 1.04
CA TRP A 33 11.66 -13.27 0.94
C TRP A 33 11.43 -12.26 2.06
N ARG A 34 11.77 -12.59 3.31
CA ARG A 34 11.70 -11.64 4.43
C ARG A 34 12.63 -10.44 4.29
N LEU A 35 13.74 -10.59 3.58
CA LEU A 35 14.71 -9.51 3.35
C LEU A 35 14.40 -8.70 2.07
N ALA A 36 13.45 -9.14 1.26
CA ALA A 36 13.12 -8.46 0.01
C ALA A 36 12.40 -7.14 0.28
N THR A 37 12.70 -6.12 -0.51
CA THR A 37 11.92 -4.88 -0.52
C THR A 37 10.50 -5.20 -1.00
N PRO A 38 9.46 -4.89 -0.22
CA PRO A 38 8.08 -5.14 -0.64
C PRO A 38 7.76 -4.36 -1.93
N MET A 39 7.23 -5.04 -2.94
CA MET A 39 6.74 -4.37 -4.17
C MET A 39 5.52 -3.48 -3.90
N HIS A 40 4.80 -3.77 -2.83
CA HIS A 40 3.77 -2.91 -2.24
C HIS A 40 4.13 -2.71 -0.76
N PRO A 41 4.83 -1.60 -0.41
CA PRO A 41 5.29 -1.32 0.96
C PRO A 41 4.16 -1.32 1.99
N GLN A 42 2.93 -1.05 1.54
CA GLN A 42 1.73 -1.24 2.32
C GLN A 42 1.20 -2.64 2.02
N ALA A 43 1.54 -3.61 2.88
CA ALA A 43 0.57 -4.65 3.20
C ALA A 43 -0.78 -3.93 3.37
N ILE A 44 -1.82 -4.38 2.67
CA ILE A 44 -3.15 -3.76 2.67
C ILE A 44 -3.49 -3.48 4.13
N GLN A 45 -3.28 -2.24 4.56
CA GLN A 45 -3.58 -1.86 5.92
C GLN A 45 -5.08 -2.15 6.04
N PRO A 46 -5.53 -2.84 7.11
CA PRO A 46 -6.95 -2.86 7.40
C PRO A 46 -7.45 -1.41 7.31
N PRO A 47 -8.67 -1.16 6.81
CA PRO A 47 -9.19 0.19 6.73
C PRO A 47 -8.87 0.89 8.04
N SER A 48 -8.12 2.00 7.98
CA SER A 48 -7.81 2.81 9.17
C SER A 48 -9.05 2.90 10.05
N ASP A 49 -8.91 2.95 11.37
CA ASP A 49 -10.03 2.86 12.35
C ASP A 49 -11.25 3.76 12.03
N ASN A 50 -11.07 4.75 11.17
CA ASN A 50 -12.09 5.65 10.62
C ASN A 50 -12.84 5.13 9.37
N GLY A 51 -12.61 3.89 8.91
CA GLY A 51 -13.28 3.29 7.74
C GLY A 51 -12.80 3.79 6.37
N VAL A 52 -11.64 4.45 6.31
CA VAL A 52 -11.10 5.07 5.09
C VAL A 52 -10.05 4.17 4.44
N THR A 53 -10.26 3.86 3.16
CA THR A 53 -9.34 3.02 2.37
C THR A 53 -8.06 3.76 1.96
N PRO A 54 -6.95 3.07 1.67
CA PRO A 54 -5.71 3.72 1.17
C PRO A 54 -5.92 4.59 -0.06
N ARG A 55 -6.81 4.17 -0.97
CA ARG A 55 -7.19 4.97 -2.14
C ARG A 55 -7.91 6.26 -1.74
N GLN A 56 -8.78 6.21 -0.74
CA GLN A 56 -9.44 7.41 -0.22
C GLN A 56 -8.47 8.32 0.55
N GLN A 57 -7.47 7.77 1.25
CA GLN A 57 -6.39 8.57 1.85
C GLN A 57 -5.58 9.33 0.78
N ALA A 58 -5.21 8.67 -0.31
CA ALA A 58 -4.51 9.33 -1.42
C ALA A 58 -5.36 10.44 -2.08
N ILE A 59 -6.67 10.23 -2.22
CA ILE A 59 -7.61 11.26 -2.70
C ILE A 59 -7.70 12.42 -1.70
N ALA A 60 -7.79 12.12 -0.40
CA ALA A 60 -7.88 13.11 0.67
C ALA A 60 -6.63 14.01 0.72
N ALA A 61 -5.42 13.44 0.57
CA ALA A 61 -4.18 14.18 0.50
C ALA A 61 -4.18 15.22 -0.63
N LEU A 62 -4.47 14.77 -1.87
CA LEU A 62 -4.53 15.65 -3.03
C LEU A 62 -5.66 16.70 -2.93
N LEU A 63 -6.76 16.38 -2.26
CA LEU A 63 -7.85 17.31 -2.03
C LEU A 63 -7.43 18.46 -1.09
N VAL A 64 -6.73 18.14 0.00
CA VAL A 64 -6.19 19.13 0.95
C VAL A 64 -5.08 19.99 0.32
N GLU A 65 -4.31 19.43 -0.61
CA GLU A 65 -3.39 20.19 -1.48
C GLU A 65 -4.12 21.15 -2.46
N GLY A 66 -5.45 21.12 -2.52
CA GLY A 66 -6.26 22.02 -3.34
C GLY A 66 -6.51 21.53 -4.77
N HIS A 67 -6.16 20.28 -5.11
CA HIS A 67 -6.32 19.78 -6.47
C HIS A 67 -7.76 19.44 -6.83
N THR A 68 -8.24 19.88 -8.00
CA THR A 68 -9.59 19.56 -8.49
C THR A 68 -9.78 18.06 -8.74
N ASP A 69 -11.04 17.60 -8.77
CA ASP A 69 -11.36 16.17 -9.01
C ASP A 69 -10.74 15.63 -10.30
N ALA A 70 -10.63 16.48 -11.33
CA ALA A 70 -9.99 16.11 -12.59
C ALA A 70 -8.49 15.85 -12.42
N VAL A 71 -7.79 16.73 -11.71
CA VAL A 71 -6.35 16.58 -11.41
C VAL A 71 -6.11 15.36 -10.51
N ILE A 72 -6.96 15.16 -9.50
CA ILE A 72 -6.91 13.99 -8.63
C ILE A 72 -7.07 12.70 -9.46
N ALA A 73 -8.07 12.67 -10.34
CA ALA A 73 -8.33 11.51 -11.19
C ALA A 73 -7.12 11.19 -12.09
N THR A 74 -6.55 12.21 -12.75
CA THR A 74 -5.36 12.05 -13.61
C THR A 74 -4.16 11.53 -12.82
N ARG A 75 -3.85 12.11 -11.65
CA ARG A 75 -2.70 11.69 -10.83
C ARG A 75 -2.81 10.26 -10.30
N LEU A 76 -4.03 9.80 -10.04
CA LEU A 76 -4.29 8.45 -9.52
C LEU A 76 -4.63 7.42 -10.60
N GLY A 77 -4.59 7.80 -11.89
CA GLY A 77 -4.96 6.91 -12.99
C GLY A 77 -6.43 6.46 -12.94
N LEU A 78 -7.32 7.28 -12.37
CA LEU A 78 -8.74 6.98 -12.20
C LEU A 78 -9.59 7.68 -13.27
N ASN A 79 -10.76 7.11 -13.56
CA ASN A 79 -11.82 7.86 -14.22
C ASN A 79 -12.36 8.95 -13.27
N ILE A 80 -12.64 10.15 -13.80
CA ILE A 80 -13.15 11.28 -13.01
C ILE A 80 -14.45 10.95 -12.25
N ARG A 81 -15.31 10.10 -12.81
CA ARG A 81 -16.53 9.62 -12.13
C ARG A 81 -16.19 8.79 -10.90
N THR A 82 -15.18 7.92 -11.00
CA THR A 82 -14.70 7.10 -9.88
C THR A 82 -14.10 7.96 -8.78
N ALA A 83 -13.26 8.95 -9.14
CA ALA A 83 -12.71 9.90 -8.18
C ALA A 83 -13.83 10.65 -7.42
N ARG A 84 -14.85 11.15 -8.14
CA ARG A 84 -16.01 11.81 -7.53
C ARG A 84 -16.80 10.92 -6.59
N VAL A 85 -17.00 9.64 -6.93
CA VAL A 85 -17.67 8.68 -6.03
C VAL A 85 -16.89 8.51 -4.73
N HIS A 86 -15.57 8.40 -4.81
CA HIS A 86 -14.73 8.30 -3.60
C HIS A 86 -14.74 9.59 -2.77
N ILE A 87 -14.70 10.77 -3.40
CA ILE A 87 -14.79 12.08 -2.72
C ILE A 87 -16.17 12.23 -2.04
N ALA A 88 -17.25 11.86 -2.71
CA ALA A 88 -18.59 11.89 -2.13
C ALA A 88 -18.71 10.96 -0.91
N LYS A 89 -18.10 9.77 -0.98
CA LYS A 89 -18.05 8.85 0.17
C LYS A 89 -17.21 9.40 1.32
N LEU A 90 -16.10 10.09 1.03
CA LEU A 90 -15.32 10.80 2.06
C LEU A 90 -16.14 11.92 2.70
N ALA A 91 -16.82 12.73 1.89
CA ALA A 91 -17.70 13.80 2.37
C ALA A 91 -18.79 13.25 3.28
N SER A 92 -19.47 12.17 2.89
CA SER A 92 -20.52 11.56 3.71
C SER A 92 -19.97 10.96 5.01
N THR A 93 -18.79 10.33 4.96
CA THR A 93 -18.16 9.71 6.14
C THR A 93 -17.77 10.76 7.17
N LEU A 94 -17.29 11.92 6.71
CA LEU A 94 -16.86 13.01 7.59
C LEU A 94 -17.98 14.02 7.90
N GLY A 95 -19.19 13.84 7.37
CA GLY A 95 -20.29 14.78 7.57
C GLY A 95 -20.07 16.15 6.92
N SER A 96 -19.38 16.18 5.79
CA SER A 96 -19.07 17.41 5.06
C SER A 96 -20.13 17.76 4.02
N GLU A 97 -20.56 19.02 3.99
CA GLU A 97 -21.52 19.54 3.01
C GLU A 97 -20.86 20.33 1.87
N SER A 98 -19.61 20.75 2.06
CA SER A 98 -18.85 21.47 1.03
C SER A 98 -17.43 20.95 0.86
N ARG A 99 -16.80 21.29 -0.27
CA ARG A 99 -15.41 20.92 -0.56
C ARG A 99 -14.42 21.56 0.41
N ALA A 100 -14.61 22.83 0.73
CA ALA A 100 -13.73 23.56 1.65
C ALA A 100 -13.83 22.96 3.06
N GLN A 101 -15.06 22.69 3.52
CA GLN A 101 -15.30 22.00 4.78
C GLN A 101 -14.69 20.59 4.79
N LEU A 102 -14.76 19.86 3.68
CA LEU A 102 -14.18 18.52 3.57
C LEU A 102 -12.66 18.56 3.77
N GLY A 103 -11.98 19.52 3.14
CA GLY A 103 -10.54 19.71 3.34
C GLY A 103 -10.19 19.99 4.81
N TYR A 104 -10.95 20.85 5.47
CA TYR A 104 -10.79 21.12 6.91
C TYR A 104 -11.00 19.88 7.78
N LEU A 105 -12.08 19.13 7.56
CA LEU A 105 -12.41 17.93 8.33
C LEU A 105 -11.38 16.80 8.12
N ILE A 106 -10.85 16.64 6.91
CA ILE A 106 -9.74 15.71 6.65
C ILE A 106 -8.53 16.08 7.52
N GLY A 107 -8.14 17.36 7.57
CA GLY A 107 -7.03 17.82 8.41
C GLY A 107 -7.27 17.59 9.90
N GLN A 108 -8.51 17.73 10.38
CA GLN A 108 -8.86 17.50 11.79
C GLN A 108 -8.96 16.01 12.17
N SER A 109 -9.27 15.14 11.20
CA SER A 109 -9.57 13.72 11.44
C SER A 109 -8.35 12.82 11.68
N GLY A 110 -7.13 13.32 11.44
CA GLY A 110 -5.91 12.52 11.50
C GLY A 110 -5.78 11.47 10.38
N ILE A 111 -6.69 11.42 9.40
CA ILE A 111 -6.68 10.43 8.30
C ILE A 111 -5.38 10.48 7.46
N LEU A 112 -4.69 11.62 7.46
CA LEU A 112 -3.43 11.84 6.73
C LEU A 112 -2.18 11.75 7.61
N GLU A 113 -2.34 11.61 8.93
CA GLU A 113 -1.22 11.44 9.86
C GLU A 113 -0.81 9.97 9.84
N ALA A 114 0.14 9.63 8.98
CA ALA A 114 0.88 8.39 9.16
C ALA A 114 1.77 8.58 10.39
N GLU A 115 1.59 7.75 11.43
CA GLU A 115 2.57 7.63 12.50
C GLU A 115 3.96 7.45 11.85
N PRO A 116 4.95 8.29 12.17
CA PRO A 116 6.32 7.94 11.85
C PRO A 116 6.59 6.66 12.62
N GLU A 117 6.76 5.54 11.91
CA GLU A 117 7.25 4.31 12.54
C GLU A 117 8.48 4.68 13.36
N SER A 118 8.32 4.57 14.67
CA SER A 118 9.40 4.65 15.63
C SER A 118 10.32 3.47 15.30
N GLY A 119 11.34 3.75 14.49
CA GLY A 119 12.44 2.82 14.27
C GLY A 119 12.99 2.37 15.63
N PRO A 120 13.35 1.09 15.79
CA PRO A 120 13.81 0.56 17.07
C PRO A 120 14.97 1.43 17.60
N PRO A 121 15.00 1.73 18.92
CA PRO A 121 16.08 2.54 19.48
C PRO A 121 17.42 1.89 19.11
N ALA A 122 18.34 2.72 18.62
CA ALA A 122 19.69 2.31 18.29
C ALA A 122 20.28 1.54 19.48
N PRO A 123 20.96 0.40 19.26
CA PRO A 123 21.62 -0.28 20.35
C PRO A 123 22.72 0.64 20.92
N GLU A 124 22.54 1.07 22.16
CA GLU A 124 23.63 1.57 22.98
C GLU A 124 24.54 0.39 23.30
N GLY A 125 25.76 0.42 22.75
CA GLY A 125 26.81 -0.57 22.96
C GLY A 125 28.11 -0.14 22.29
#